data_AF-A0A2E1KUS0-F1
#
_entry.id   AF-A0A2E1KUS0-F1
#
_cell.length_a   1.000
_cell.length_b   1.000
_cell.length_c   1.000
_cell.angle_alpha   90.00
_cell.angle_beta   90.00
_cell.angle_gamma   90.00
#
_symmetry.space_group_name_H-M   'P 1'
#
loop_
_entity.id
_entity.type
_entity.pdbx_description
1 polymer ?
#
loop_
_entity_poly.entity_id
_entity_poly.type
_entity_poly.pdbx_seq_one_letter_code
_entity_poly.pdbx_strand_id
1 'polypeptide(L)'
;MLRQSVLSAFILLLLAGRGSTQVPLVPALKEGSQFETQEITILQQTLTIAGMETVTKNESITATVSTVGKRNVAGLLEVRQRTKSLQVSVSAQGMEYFFDSANPDKRGDSMLEVYRDIHKVMARLVAIVVYDKNHRVRQVKFDNNLLNGLSDPLRNQIKDQFDPQKLTATANQGLDRLPGKPVKPGDSWQREETVNLDAGQALVFQNQYTYAGTVEKNGVKLDKIVHKPLAVALTIADDSPLPLKLKESKLKPAKSSVLLFDRAGGRFVESKGSVRITGDITFIVNGNDLPAKLDLTITNETTEVH
;
A
#
# COMPACT_ATOMS: atom_id res chain seq x y z
N MET A 1 -74.17 -41.43 7.98
CA MET A 1 -74.00 -41.06 6.56
C MET A 1 -73.02 -39.90 6.48
N LEU A 2 -71.98 -40.07 5.65
CA LEU A 2 -70.76 -39.27 5.57
C LEU A 2 -71.01 -37.77 5.32
N ARG A 3 -70.25 -36.92 6.03
CA ARG A 3 -69.84 -35.59 5.52
C ARG A 3 -68.32 -35.60 5.36
N GLN A 4 -67.88 -35.56 4.11
CA GLN A 4 -66.49 -35.26 3.74
C GLN A 4 -66.20 -33.80 4.05
N SER A 5 -65.06 -33.53 4.68
CA SER A 5 -64.48 -32.20 4.79
C SER A 5 -63.00 -32.31 4.45
N VAL A 6 -62.64 -31.65 3.35
CA VAL A 6 -61.29 -31.58 2.78
C VAL A 6 -60.43 -30.74 3.71
N LEU A 7 -59.40 -31.36 4.31
CA LEU A 7 -58.40 -30.68 5.11
C LEU A 7 -57.33 -30.10 4.16
N SER A 8 -57.33 -28.78 3.99
CA SER A 8 -56.25 -28.06 3.29
C SER A 8 -55.04 -27.95 4.21
N ALA A 9 -53.96 -28.66 3.89
CA ALA A 9 -52.69 -28.57 4.60
C ALA A 9 -51.92 -27.31 4.15
N PHE A 10 -51.82 -26.32 5.03
CA PHE A 10 -50.82 -25.25 4.89
C PHE A 10 -49.43 -25.81 5.21
N ILE A 11 -48.61 -26.03 4.19
CA ILE A 11 -47.18 -26.26 4.35
C ILE A 11 -46.56 -24.88 4.61
N LEU A 12 -46.24 -24.58 5.88
CA LEU A 12 -45.33 -23.50 6.22
C LEU A 12 -43.92 -23.88 5.77
N LEU A 13 -43.47 -23.35 4.63
CA LEU A 13 -42.05 -23.33 4.28
C LEU A 13 -41.35 -22.34 5.23
N LEU A 14 -40.76 -22.86 6.30
CA LEU A 14 -39.74 -22.16 7.08
C LEU A 14 -38.50 -21.98 6.19
N LEU A 15 -38.48 -20.91 5.41
CA LEU A 15 -37.23 -20.36 4.88
C LEU A 15 -36.42 -19.89 6.09
N ALA A 16 -35.60 -20.78 6.65
CA ALA A 16 -34.53 -20.40 7.55
C ALA A 16 -33.61 -19.47 6.78
N GLY A 17 -33.83 -18.16 6.91
CA GLY A 17 -32.89 -17.15 6.49
C GLY A 17 -31.57 -17.47 7.17
N ARG A 18 -30.61 -18.01 6.41
CA ARG A 18 -29.22 -18.10 6.86
C ARG A 18 -28.77 -16.66 7.06
N GLY A 19 -28.92 -16.17 8.29
CA GLY A 19 -28.33 -14.90 8.70
C GLY A 19 -26.86 -14.97 8.31
N SER A 20 -26.43 -14.09 7.41
CA SER A 20 -25.04 -14.04 6.99
C SER A 20 -24.20 -13.76 8.22
N THR A 21 -23.49 -14.80 8.69
CA THR A 21 -22.67 -14.73 9.89
C THR A 21 -21.64 -13.62 9.71
N GLN A 22 -21.68 -12.63 10.60
CA GLN A 22 -20.66 -11.59 10.65
C GLN A 22 -19.32 -12.21 11.06
N VAL A 23 -18.24 -11.77 10.43
CA VAL A 23 -16.88 -12.26 10.69
C VAL A 23 -15.98 -11.11 11.13
N PRO A 24 -15.18 -11.30 12.19
CA PRO A 24 -14.17 -10.32 12.58
C PRO A 24 -12.95 -10.43 11.66
N LEU A 25 -12.51 -9.29 11.11
CA LEU A 25 -11.25 -9.18 10.38
C LEU A 25 -10.31 -8.35 11.24
N VAL A 26 -9.46 -9.03 12.01
CA VAL A 26 -8.62 -8.42 13.05
C VAL A 26 -7.16 -8.78 12.79
N PRO A 27 -6.25 -7.80 12.77
CA PRO A 27 -4.83 -8.09 12.69
C PRO A 27 -4.41 -8.99 13.85
N ALA A 28 -3.72 -10.07 13.52
CA ALA A 28 -3.04 -10.92 14.48
C ALA A 28 -1.76 -11.43 13.82
N LEU A 29 -0.68 -11.50 14.57
CA LEU A 29 0.56 -12.07 14.08
C LEU A 29 0.91 -13.23 15.01
N LYS A 30 1.09 -14.41 14.43
CA LYS A 30 1.43 -15.61 15.19
C LYS A 30 2.86 -15.46 15.74
N GLU A 31 3.00 -15.45 17.05
CA GLU A 31 4.32 -15.34 17.69
C GLU A 31 5.26 -16.48 17.26
N GLY A 32 6.54 -16.14 17.05
CA GLY A 32 7.56 -17.08 16.59
C GLY A 32 7.40 -17.54 15.13
N SER A 33 6.40 -17.04 14.39
CA SER A 33 6.26 -17.33 12.96
C SER A 33 7.23 -16.53 12.10
N GLN A 34 7.44 -17.01 10.89
CA GLN A 34 8.19 -16.32 9.85
C GLN A 34 7.38 -16.44 8.55
N PHE A 35 7.40 -15.39 7.76
CA PHE A 35 6.80 -15.37 6.43
C PHE A 35 7.60 -14.48 5.50
N GLU A 36 7.54 -14.78 4.20
CA GLU A 36 8.18 -14.00 3.15
C GLU A 36 7.12 -13.35 2.29
N THR A 37 7.30 -12.08 1.95
CA THR A 37 6.41 -11.37 1.02
C THR A 37 7.22 -10.90 -0.17
N GLN A 38 6.69 -11.12 -1.37
CA GLN A 38 7.17 -10.45 -2.58
C GLN A 38 6.23 -9.32 -2.92
N GLU A 39 6.78 -8.14 -3.14
CA GLU A 39 6.07 -6.96 -3.62
C GLU A 39 6.61 -6.55 -4.98
N ILE A 40 5.72 -6.41 -5.95
CA ILE A 40 5.96 -5.86 -7.28
C ILE A 40 5.17 -4.57 -7.38
N THR A 41 5.88 -3.46 -7.60
CA THR A 41 5.27 -2.16 -7.87
C THR A 41 5.71 -1.68 -9.25
N ILE A 42 4.73 -1.32 -10.08
CA ILE A 42 4.96 -0.72 -11.39
C ILE A 42 4.25 0.62 -11.41
N LEU A 43 5.02 1.69 -11.60
CA LEU A 43 4.55 3.04 -11.80
C LEU A 43 4.81 3.45 -13.25
N GLN A 44 3.77 3.96 -13.91
CA GLN A 44 3.85 4.57 -15.22
C GLN A 44 3.21 5.94 -15.14
N GLN A 45 3.96 6.97 -15.49
CA GLN A 45 3.52 8.35 -15.42
C GLN A 45 3.79 9.06 -16.74
N THR A 46 2.78 9.77 -17.23
CA THR A 46 2.94 10.85 -18.19
C THR A 46 2.52 12.14 -17.50
N LEU A 47 3.45 13.09 -17.41
CA LEU A 47 3.20 14.44 -16.92
C LEU A 47 3.43 15.41 -18.06
N THR A 48 2.38 16.11 -18.48
CA THR A 48 2.47 17.16 -19.50
C THR A 48 2.51 18.51 -18.79
N ILE A 49 3.53 19.33 -19.04
CA ILE A 49 3.65 20.69 -18.50
C ILE A 49 3.85 21.64 -19.67
N ALA A 50 2.99 22.65 -19.82
CA ALA A 50 3.08 23.62 -20.92
C ALA A 50 3.22 22.97 -22.32
N GLY A 51 2.57 21.82 -22.53
CA GLY A 51 2.63 21.06 -23.79
C GLY A 51 3.83 20.13 -23.96
N MET A 52 4.80 20.14 -23.03
CA MET A 52 5.93 19.21 -23.02
C MET A 52 5.60 17.98 -22.18
N GLU A 53 5.76 16.79 -22.76
CA GLU A 53 5.52 15.52 -22.06
C GLU A 53 6.80 15.00 -21.40
N THR A 54 6.68 14.58 -20.15
CA THR A 54 7.68 13.78 -19.44
C THR A 54 7.07 12.44 -19.10
N VAL A 55 7.66 11.37 -19.66
CA VAL A 55 7.28 9.99 -19.35
C VAL A 55 8.29 9.42 -18.36
N THR A 56 7.76 8.81 -17.30
CA THR A 56 8.52 8.10 -16.27
C THR A 56 7.93 6.71 -16.07
N LYS A 57 8.77 5.69 -16.10
CA LYS A 57 8.43 4.34 -15.66
C LYS A 57 9.33 3.96 -14.49
N ASN A 58 8.75 3.40 -13.44
CA ASN A 58 9.48 2.76 -12.36
C ASN A 58 8.90 1.37 -12.15
N GLU A 59 9.76 0.38 -12.00
CA GLU A 59 9.39 -0.97 -11.61
C GLU A 59 10.31 -1.41 -10.49
N SER A 60 9.73 -1.86 -9.37
CA SER A 60 10.48 -2.40 -8.24
C SER A 60 9.94 -3.77 -7.85
N ILE A 61 10.84 -4.72 -7.64
CA ILE A 61 10.53 -6.05 -7.09
C ILE A 61 11.32 -6.19 -5.80
N THR A 62 10.62 -6.34 -4.68
CA THR A 62 11.21 -6.49 -3.35
C THR A 62 10.73 -7.79 -2.72
N ALA A 63 11.65 -8.60 -2.23
CA ALA A 63 11.31 -9.71 -1.34
C ALA A 63 11.71 -9.35 0.09
N THR A 64 10.80 -9.50 1.04
CA THR A 64 11.01 -9.17 2.45
C THR A 64 10.70 -10.38 3.31
N VAL A 65 11.63 -10.73 4.21
CA VAL A 65 11.41 -11.75 5.23
C VAL A 65 11.01 -11.07 6.53
N SER A 66 9.84 -11.44 7.05
CA SER A 66 9.31 -10.98 8.33
C SER A 66 9.42 -12.09 9.36
N THR A 67 10.09 -11.81 10.49
CA THR A 67 10.20 -12.73 11.62
C THR A 67 9.47 -12.14 12.82
N VAL A 68 8.45 -12.85 13.29
CA VAL A 68 7.59 -12.41 14.40
C VAL A 68 8.19 -12.90 15.71
N GLY A 69 8.52 -11.98 16.61
CA GLY A 69 9.02 -12.31 17.95
C GLY A 69 7.93 -12.86 18.87
N LYS A 70 8.20 -12.77 20.18
CA LYS A 70 7.20 -12.99 21.24
C LYS A 70 6.82 -11.66 21.87
N ARG A 71 5.62 -11.55 22.43
CA ARG A 71 5.28 -10.39 23.23
C ARG A 71 6.15 -10.33 24.49
N ASN A 72 6.65 -9.14 24.82
CA ASN A 72 7.35 -8.91 26.08
C ASN A 72 6.37 -8.71 27.25
N VAL A 73 6.88 -8.49 28.46
CA VAL A 73 6.07 -8.27 29.67
C VAL A 73 5.14 -7.05 29.59
N ALA A 74 5.45 -6.08 28.73
CA ALA A 74 4.60 -4.92 28.46
C ALA A 74 3.55 -5.19 27.35
N GLY A 75 3.48 -6.41 26.83
CA GLY A 75 2.58 -6.82 25.76
C GLY A 75 3.02 -6.34 24.37
N LEU A 76 4.24 -5.81 24.21
CA LEU A 76 4.75 -5.34 22.92
C LEU A 76 5.31 -6.51 22.11
N LEU A 77 4.94 -6.57 20.83
CA LEU A 77 5.42 -7.56 19.88
C LEU A 77 6.36 -6.89 18.87
N GLU A 78 7.57 -7.42 18.72
CA GLU A 78 8.51 -6.94 17.69
C GLU A 78 8.49 -7.87 16.47
N VAL A 79 8.38 -7.27 15.29
CA VAL A 79 8.48 -7.96 14.00
C VAL A 79 9.71 -7.41 13.29
N ARG A 80 10.69 -8.27 13.03
CA ARG A 80 11.89 -7.91 12.27
C ARG A 80 11.65 -8.16 10.80
N GLN A 81 11.78 -7.13 9.98
CA GLN A 81 11.66 -7.16 8.53
C GLN A 81 13.02 -6.94 7.90
N ARG A 82 13.45 -7.87 7.03
CA ARG A 82 14.71 -7.79 6.29
C ARG A 82 14.43 -7.88 4.81
N THR A 83 14.95 -6.93 4.04
CA THR A 83 15.01 -7.05 2.58
C THR A 83 15.91 -8.23 2.18
N LYS A 84 15.33 -9.22 1.51
CA LYS A 84 16.03 -10.40 0.99
C LYS A 84 16.58 -10.13 -0.40
N SER A 85 15.80 -9.46 -1.24
CA SER A 85 16.22 -8.98 -2.55
C SER A 85 15.48 -7.69 -2.91
N LEU A 86 16.14 -6.86 -3.71
CA LEU A 86 15.60 -5.65 -4.29
C LEU A 86 16.10 -5.54 -5.74
N GLN A 87 15.17 -5.40 -6.67
CA GLN A 87 15.42 -5.04 -8.05
C GLN A 87 14.64 -3.77 -8.36
N VAL A 88 15.27 -2.82 -9.04
CA VAL A 88 14.64 -1.56 -9.46
C VAL A 88 15.03 -1.26 -10.90
N SER A 89 14.05 -0.89 -11.70
CA SER A 89 14.22 -0.37 -13.06
C SER A 89 13.52 0.99 -13.15
N VAL A 90 14.23 2.01 -13.63
CA VAL A 90 13.69 3.35 -13.84
C VAL A 90 14.01 3.81 -15.24
N SER A 91 12.99 4.29 -15.94
CA SER A 91 13.11 5.02 -17.21
C SER A 91 12.54 6.42 -17.00
N ALA A 92 13.33 7.46 -17.28
CA ALA A 92 12.88 8.85 -17.17
C ALA A 92 13.63 9.72 -18.17
N GLN A 93 12.93 10.54 -18.96
CA GLN A 93 13.53 11.49 -19.92
C GLN A 93 14.54 10.82 -20.88
N GLY A 94 14.27 9.58 -21.31
CA GLY A 94 15.16 8.81 -22.18
C GLY A 94 16.39 8.22 -21.49
N MET A 95 16.55 8.42 -20.18
CA MET A 95 17.57 7.76 -19.37
C MET A 95 17.01 6.49 -18.75
N GLU A 96 17.85 5.46 -18.69
CA GLU A 96 17.54 4.18 -18.06
C GLU A 96 18.41 3.97 -16.83
N TYR A 97 17.89 3.27 -15.83
CA TYR A 97 18.60 2.91 -14.62
C TYR A 97 18.15 1.54 -14.13
N PHE A 98 19.11 0.72 -13.71
CA PHE A 98 18.83 -0.58 -13.15
C PHE A 98 19.67 -0.82 -11.90
N PHE A 99 19.02 -1.39 -10.90
CA PHE A 99 19.63 -1.86 -9.67
C PHE A 99 19.21 -3.30 -9.39
N ASP A 100 20.17 -4.11 -8.97
CA ASP A 100 19.95 -5.45 -8.46
C ASP A 100 20.80 -5.65 -7.21
N SER A 101 20.14 -5.92 -6.09
CA SER A 101 20.78 -6.19 -4.80
C SER A 101 21.77 -7.36 -4.81
N ALA A 102 21.68 -8.29 -5.77
CA ALA A 102 22.67 -9.35 -5.95
C ALA A 102 23.99 -8.85 -6.57
N ASN A 103 23.94 -7.73 -7.31
CA ASN A 103 25.08 -7.09 -7.96
C ASN A 103 25.08 -5.57 -7.69
N PRO A 104 25.15 -5.15 -6.41
CA PRO A 104 24.81 -3.78 -6.02
C PRO A 104 25.75 -2.71 -6.59
N ASP A 105 26.99 -3.11 -6.93
CA ASP A 105 28.04 -2.23 -7.46
C ASP A 105 28.13 -2.21 -8.99
N LYS A 106 27.29 -2.98 -9.71
CA LYS A 106 27.21 -2.93 -11.18
C LYS A 106 26.57 -1.62 -11.62
N ARG A 107 27.38 -0.66 -12.07
CA ARG A 107 26.94 0.66 -12.56
C ARG A 107 26.78 0.68 -14.08
N GLY A 108 25.86 1.50 -14.57
CA GLY A 108 25.84 1.99 -15.95
C GLY A 108 26.35 3.42 -16.06
N ASP A 109 26.13 4.04 -17.23
CA ASP A 109 26.60 5.40 -17.55
C ASP A 109 25.50 6.48 -17.39
N SER A 110 24.32 6.09 -16.89
CA SER A 110 23.16 6.97 -16.75
C SER A 110 23.33 7.98 -15.61
N MET A 111 22.83 9.20 -15.77
CA MET A 111 22.82 10.19 -14.68
C MET A 111 21.93 9.75 -13.49
N LEU A 112 20.97 8.85 -13.74
CA LEU A 112 20.13 8.25 -12.71
C LEU A 112 20.91 7.32 -11.76
N GLU A 113 22.17 7.00 -12.06
CA GLU A 113 23.09 6.25 -11.17
C GLU A 113 23.29 6.91 -9.80
N VAL A 114 22.92 8.18 -9.65
CA VAL A 114 22.87 8.88 -8.36
C VAL A 114 21.96 8.18 -7.34
N TYR A 115 20.94 7.43 -7.79
CA TYR A 115 20.02 6.69 -6.91
C TYR A 115 20.59 5.38 -6.38
N ARG A 116 21.74 4.90 -6.88
CA ARG A 116 22.31 3.61 -6.49
C ARG A 116 22.58 3.49 -5.00
N ASP A 117 23.13 4.53 -4.39
CA ASP A 117 23.47 4.46 -2.96
C ASP A 117 22.20 4.39 -2.09
N ILE A 118 21.10 5.02 -2.52
CA ILE A 118 19.79 4.88 -1.87
C ILE A 118 19.29 3.43 -1.95
N HIS A 119 19.33 2.81 -3.14
CA HIS A 119 18.89 1.43 -3.29
C HIS A 119 19.80 0.42 -2.56
N LYS A 120 21.11 0.71 -2.44
CA LYS A 120 22.03 -0.07 -1.59
C LYS A 120 21.63 -0.01 -0.11
N VAL A 121 21.21 1.16 0.37
CA VAL A 121 20.66 1.32 1.72
C VAL A 121 19.38 0.51 1.89
N MET A 122 18.42 0.66 0.97
CA MET A 122 17.13 -0.07 1.02
C MET A 122 17.33 -1.60 1.01
N ALA A 123 18.26 -2.10 0.19
CA ALA A 123 18.58 -3.53 0.12
C ALA A 123 19.18 -4.09 1.41
N ARG A 124 19.80 -3.24 2.25
CA ARG A 124 20.42 -3.62 3.53
C ARG A 124 19.54 -3.31 4.73
N LEU A 125 18.42 -2.62 4.52
CA LEU A 125 17.56 -2.16 5.60
C LEU A 125 17.01 -3.34 6.40
N VAL A 126 17.16 -3.24 7.73
CA VAL A 126 16.46 -4.10 8.69
C VAL A 126 15.58 -3.20 9.53
N ALA A 127 14.26 -3.33 9.34
CA ALA A 127 13.28 -2.61 10.13
C ALA A 127 12.76 -3.49 11.27
N ILE A 128 12.44 -2.88 12.40
CA ILE A 128 11.74 -3.50 13.52
C ILE A 128 10.43 -2.75 13.71
N VAL A 129 9.32 -3.42 13.40
CA VAL A 129 7.97 -2.92 13.59
C VAL A 129 7.48 -3.39 14.96
N VAL A 130 7.15 -2.44 15.83
CA VAL A 130 6.72 -2.71 17.21
C VAL A 130 5.21 -2.54 17.29
N TYR A 131 4.50 -3.63 17.60
CA TYR A 131 3.06 -3.66 17.81
C TYR A 131 2.72 -3.60 19.30
N ASP A 132 1.62 -2.94 19.63
CA ASP A 132 1.05 -2.95 20.98
C ASP A 132 0.10 -4.14 21.20
N LYS A 133 -0.51 -4.20 22.39
CA LYS A 133 -1.48 -5.24 22.78
C LYS A 133 -2.77 -5.22 21.95
N ASN A 134 -3.07 -4.11 21.28
CA ASN A 134 -4.23 -3.93 20.41
C ASN A 134 -3.86 -4.15 18.93
N HIS A 135 -2.66 -4.67 18.66
CA HIS A 135 -2.14 -4.92 17.32
C HIS A 135 -1.97 -3.64 16.48
N ARG A 136 -1.82 -2.47 17.11
CA ARG A 136 -1.45 -1.23 16.43
C ARG A 136 0.05 -1.06 16.41
N VAL A 137 0.58 -0.45 15.35
CA VAL A 137 2.00 -0.16 15.27
C VAL A 137 2.30 1.05 16.15
N ARG A 138 3.10 0.84 17.19
CA ARG A 138 3.56 1.90 18.09
C ARG A 138 4.76 2.63 17.51
N GLN A 139 5.64 1.91 16.83
CA GLN A 139 6.89 2.44 16.32
C GLN A 139 7.46 1.55 15.23
N VAL A 140 8.09 2.17 14.22
CA VAL A 140 9.04 1.52 13.31
C VAL A 140 10.44 1.99 13.67
N LYS A 141 11.39 1.07 13.80
CA LYS A 141 12.80 1.34 14.12
C LYS A 141 13.69 0.78 13.01
N PHE A 142 14.82 1.43 12.75
CA PHE A 142 15.89 0.90 11.92
C PHE A 142 17.20 1.60 12.31
N ASP A 143 18.34 1.10 11.82
CA ASP A 143 19.63 1.74 12.04
C ASP A 143 19.79 2.97 11.13
N ASN A 144 19.60 4.16 11.70
CA ASN A 144 19.77 5.43 10.98
C ASN A 144 21.20 5.63 10.45
N ASN A 145 22.20 4.94 11.00
CA ASN A 145 23.58 5.07 10.51
C ASN A 145 23.74 4.55 9.08
N LEU A 146 22.81 3.74 8.57
CA LEU A 146 22.77 3.32 7.18
C LEU A 146 22.66 4.52 6.22
N LEU A 147 22.08 5.63 6.67
CA LEU A 147 21.91 6.85 5.87
C LEU A 147 23.18 7.72 5.83
N ASN A 148 24.17 7.46 6.70
CA ASN A 148 25.38 8.27 6.79
C ASN A 148 26.24 8.20 5.51
N GLY A 149 26.12 7.11 4.75
CA GLY A 149 26.80 6.94 3.46
C GLY A 149 26.18 7.71 2.30
N LEU A 150 25.02 8.36 2.50
CA LEU A 150 24.37 9.18 1.49
C LEU A 150 24.85 10.64 1.58
N SER A 151 24.92 11.32 0.44
CA SER A 151 25.17 12.77 0.41
C SER A 151 24.00 13.56 1.01
N ASP A 152 24.26 14.78 1.49
CA ASP A 152 23.20 15.64 2.07
C ASP A 152 22.00 15.87 1.13
N PRO A 153 22.19 16.15 -0.18
CA PRO A 153 21.07 16.29 -1.10
C PRO A 153 20.20 15.04 -1.18
N LEU A 154 20.82 13.85 -1.23
CA LEU A 154 20.09 12.59 -1.31
C LEU A 154 19.37 12.27 0.00
N ARG A 155 20.01 12.51 1.15
CA ARG A 155 19.35 12.37 2.47
C ARG A 155 18.11 13.26 2.57
N ASN A 156 18.22 14.51 2.15
CA ASN A 156 17.11 15.46 2.18
C ASN A 156 15.98 15.04 1.24
N GLN A 157 16.31 14.47 0.08
CA GLN A 157 15.33 13.98 -0.89
C GLN A 157 14.51 12.80 -0.36
N ILE A 158 15.13 11.87 0.36
CA ILE A 158 14.46 10.64 0.87
C ILE A 158 14.02 10.75 2.33
N LYS A 159 14.17 11.91 2.97
CA LYS A 159 13.96 12.08 4.41
C LYS A 159 12.62 11.51 4.89
N ASP A 160 11.58 11.67 4.07
CA ASP A 160 10.23 11.24 4.38
C ASP A 160 10.05 9.72 4.30
N GLN A 161 10.77 9.06 3.38
CA GLN A 161 10.77 7.60 3.23
C GLN A 161 11.39 6.89 4.43
N PHE A 162 12.32 7.57 5.12
CA PHE A 162 13.03 7.05 6.28
C PHE A 162 12.62 7.73 7.59
N ASP A 163 11.55 8.52 7.61
CA ASP A 163 11.05 9.12 8.84
C ASP A 163 10.28 8.06 9.68
N PRO A 164 10.72 7.74 10.92
CA PRO A 164 10.08 6.71 11.74
C PRO A 164 8.61 7.00 12.08
N GLN A 165 8.22 8.27 12.19
CA GLN A 165 6.83 8.63 12.47
C GLN A 165 5.96 8.42 11.24
N LYS A 166 6.42 8.85 10.06
CA LYS A 166 5.73 8.59 8.79
C LYS A 166 5.63 7.10 8.51
N LEU A 167 6.70 6.33 8.71
CA LEU A 167 6.68 4.87 8.58
C LEU A 167 5.69 4.21 9.55
N THR A 168 5.61 4.70 10.79
CA THR A 168 4.63 4.23 11.78
C THR A 168 3.19 4.56 11.36
N ALA A 169 2.95 5.77 10.83
CA ALA A 169 1.65 6.17 10.32
C ALA A 169 1.23 5.33 9.11
N THR A 170 2.13 5.12 8.15
CA THR A 170 1.90 4.26 6.97
C THR A 170 1.59 2.83 7.36
N ALA A 171 2.32 2.26 8.33
CA ALA A 171 2.07 0.90 8.79
C ALA A 171 0.68 0.77 9.47
N ASN A 172 0.28 1.78 10.26
CA ASN A 172 -1.06 1.84 10.84
C ASN A 172 -2.16 2.03 9.79
N GLN A 173 -1.94 2.88 8.78
CA GLN A 173 -2.85 3.07 7.66
C GLN A 173 -3.12 1.74 6.92
N GLY A 174 -2.09 0.92 6.73
CA GLY A 174 -2.25 -0.44 6.16
C GLY A 174 -3.17 -1.34 6.99
N LEU A 175 -3.13 -1.24 8.32
CA LEU A 175 -4.03 -1.96 9.22
C LEU A 175 -5.47 -1.39 9.19
N ASP A 176 -5.60 -0.08 9.01
CA ASP A 176 -6.90 0.63 8.97
C ASP A 176 -7.75 0.30 7.74
N ARG A 177 -7.17 -0.39 6.75
CA ARG A 177 -7.92 -1.04 5.65
C ARG A 177 -8.98 -2.02 6.15
N LEU A 178 -8.83 -2.55 7.37
CA LEU A 178 -9.82 -3.40 8.01
C LEU A 178 -10.92 -2.56 8.71
N PRO A 179 -12.17 -3.08 8.79
CA PRO A 179 -13.34 -2.31 9.22
C PRO A 179 -13.38 -1.99 10.73
N GLY A 180 -12.50 -2.58 11.55
CA GLY A 180 -12.48 -2.43 13.01
C GLY A 180 -13.67 -3.07 13.75
N LYS A 181 -14.64 -3.63 13.01
CA LYS A 181 -15.84 -4.30 13.49
C LYS A 181 -16.15 -5.55 12.65
N PRO A 182 -16.93 -6.51 13.17
CA PRO A 182 -17.37 -7.65 12.37
C PRO A 182 -18.14 -7.23 11.12
N VAL A 183 -17.96 -7.95 10.02
CA VAL A 183 -18.57 -7.67 8.71
C VAL A 183 -19.23 -8.90 8.11
N LYS A 184 -20.24 -8.69 7.28
CA LYS A 184 -20.85 -9.72 6.41
C LYS A 184 -20.69 -9.33 4.93
N PRO A 185 -20.78 -10.29 3.98
CA PRO A 185 -20.61 -9.97 2.56
C PRO A 185 -21.52 -8.82 2.12
N GLY A 186 -20.96 -7.86 1.39
CA GLY A 186 -21.62 -6.63 0.95
C GLY A 186 -21.41 -5.44 1.88
N ASP A 187 -21.02 -5.65 3.14
CA ASP A 187 -20.68 -4.54 4.05
C ASP A 187 -19.51 -3.74 3.47
N SER A 188 -19.62 -2.41 3.55
CA SER A 188 -18.62 -1.49 3.04
C SER A 188 -18.24 -0.44 4.08
N TRP A 189 -17.00 0.03 4.02
CA TRP A 189 -16.49 1.12 4.84
C TRP A 189 -15.56 2.00 4.02
N GLN A 190 -15.45 3.26 4.42
CA GLN A 190 -14.55 4.22 3.77
C GLN A 190 -13.36 4.53 4.67
N ARG A 191 -12.23 4.84 4.04
CA ARG A 191 -11.01 5.31 4.68
C ARG A 191 -10.36 6.38 3.83
N GLU A 192 -9.77 7.35 4.52
CA GLU A 192 -8.77 8.20 3.91
C GLU A 192 -7.41 7.49 3.97
N GLU A 193 -6.66 7.49 2.87
CA GLU A 193 -5.27 7.02 2.84
C GLU A 193 -4.38 8.08 2.18
N THR A 194 -3.24 8.37 2.81
CA THR A 194 -2.22 9.26 2.26
C THR A 194 -1.05 8.44 1.71
N VAL A 195 -0.63 8.75 0.49
CA VAL A 195 0.57 8.21 -0.16
C VAL A 195 1.56 9.37 -0.34
N ASN A 196 2.67 9.35 0.39
CA ASN A 196 3.72 10.35 0.23
C ASN A 196 4.51 10.08 -1.06
N LEU A 197 4.79 11.13 -1.83
CA LEU A 197 5.54 11.09 -3.10
C LEU A 197 6.90 11.80 -2.99
N ASP A 198 7.39 12.02 -1.77
CA ASP A 198 8.58 12.79 -1.41
C ASP A 198 8.54 14.29 -1.79
N ALA A 199 9.57 15.02 -1.39
CA ALA A 199 9.68 16.47 -1.57
C ALA A 199 8.43 17.25 -1.09
N GLY A 200 7.77 16.76 -0.04
CA GLY A 200 6.55 17.36 0.51
C GLY A 200 5.28 17.13 -0.32
N GLN A 201 5.33 16.29 -1.35
CA GLN A 201 4.15 15.93 -2.15
C GLN A 201 3.42 14.71 -1.55
N ALA A 202 2.10 14.69 -1.64
CA ALA A 202 1.31 13.50 -1.30
C ALA A 202 0.04 13.37 -2.14
N LEU A 203 -0.45 12.14 -2.30
CA LEU A 203 -1.78 11.83 -2.79
C LEU A 203 -2.67 11.42 -1.62
N VAL A 204 -3.78 12.12 -1.43
CA VAL A 204 -4.78 11.81 -0.40
C VAL A 204 -5.99 11.18 -1.08
N PHE A 205 -6.22 9.90 -0.82
CA PHE A 205 -7.30 9.12 -1.39
C PHE A 205 -8.47 9.02 -0.42
N GLN A 206 -9.69 9.17 -0.94
CA GLN A 206 -10.89 8.64 -0.29
C GLN A 206 -11.17 7.26 -0.90
N ASN A 207 -11.11 6.22 -0.09
CA ASN A 207 -11.22 4.83 -0.51
C ASN A 207 -12.49 4.19 0.05
N GLN A 208 -13.08 3.28 -0.71
CA GLN A 208 -14.10 2.34 -0.24
C GLN A 208 -13.54 0.93 -0.27
N TYR A 209 -13.76 0.20 0.82
CA TYR A 209 -13.52 -1.22 0.94
C TYR A 209 -14.86 -1.94 1.10
N THR A 210 -15.01 -3.06 0.43
CA THR A 210 -16.21 -3.90 0.51
C THR A 210 -15.80 -5.33 0.78
N TYR A 211 -16.33 -5.93 1.84
CA TYR A 211 -16.10 -7.34 2.13
C TYR A 211 -16.93 -8.20 1.18
N ALA A 212 -16.27 -9.06 0.40
CA ALA A 212 -16.88 -9.86 -0.66
C ALA A 212 -17.19 -11.30 -0.24
N GLY A 213 -16.91 -11.67 1.02
CA GLY A 213 -16.97 -13.05 1.49
C GLY A 213 -15.62 -13.75 1.36
N THR A 214 -15.64 -15.07 1.27
CA THR A 214 -14.42 -15.89 1.29
C THR A 214 -14.13 -16.52 -0.06
N VAL A 215 -12.86 -16.73 -0.38
CA VAL A 215 -12.38 -17.47 -1.54
C VAL A 215 -11.47 -18.60 -1.10
N GLU A 216 -11.36 -19.64 -1.91
CA GLU A 216 -10.35 -20.69 -1.71
C GLU A 216 -9.20 -20.44 -2.67
N LYS A 217 -7.97 -20.44 -2.14
CA LYS A 217 -6.73 -20.27 -2.92
C LYS A 217 -5.67 -21.17 -2.33
N ASN A 218 -5.08 -22.04 -3.15
CA ASN A 218 -4.05 -23.01 -2.73
C ASN A 218 -4.48 -23.86 -1.52
N GLY A 219 -5.76 -24.26 -1.45
CA GLY A 219 -6.32 -25.02 -0.32
C GLY A 219 -6.53 -24.24 0.98
N VAL A 220 -6.30 -22.92 0.97
CA VAL A 220 -6.53 -22.03 2.11
C VAL A 220 -7.75 -21.16 1.85
N LYS A 221 -8.63 -21.07 2.84
CA LYS A 221 -9.80 -20.19 2.82
C LYS A 221 -9.40 -18.78 3.27
N LEU A 222 -9.56 -17.81 2.38
CA LEU A 222 -9.18 -16.41 2.59
C LEU A 222 -10.40 -15.49 2.54
N ASP A 223 -10.37 -14.41 3.31
CA ASP A 223 -11.35 -13.34 3.26
C ASP A 223 -10.99 -12.36 2.14
N LYS A 224 -11.93 -12.12 1.22
CA LYS A 224 -11.73 -11.22 0.09
C LYS A 224 -12.34 -9.85 0.38
N ILE A 225 -11.52 -8.82 0.21
CA ILE A 225 -11.94 -7.41 0.28
C ILE A 225 -11.67 -6.76 -1.07
N VAL A 226 -12.67 -6.07 -1.61
CA VAL A 226 -12.51 -5.25 -2.81
C VAL A 226 -12.24 -3.82 -2.39
N HIS A 227 -11.18 -3.23 -2.92
CA HIS A 227 -10.79 -1.84 -2.72
C HIS A 227 -11.11 -1.02 -3.97
N LYS A 228 -11.78 0.11 -3.79
CA LYS A 228 -12.12 1.06 -4.85
C LYS A 228 -11.78 2.47 -4.39
N PRO A 229 -10.87 3.19 -5.07
CA PRO A 229 -10.67 4.60 -4.84
C PRO A 229 -11.89 5.39 -5.35
N LEU A 230 -12.39 6.32 -4.56
CA LEU A 230 -13.53 7.18 -4.86
C LEU A 230 -13.09 8.57 -5.33
N ALA A 231 -12.08 9.13 -4.67
CA ALA A 231 -11.51 10.43 -4.99
C ALA A 231 -10.02 10.45 -4.66
N VAL A 232 -9.28 11.37 -5.27
CA VAL A 232 -7.87 11.62 -4.97
C VAL A 232 -7.56 13.10 -5.09
N ALA A 233 -6.79 13.63 -4.15
CA ALA A 233 -6.24 14.99 -4.19
C ALA A 233 -4.71 14.92 -4.18
N LEU A 234 -4.06 15.77 -4.98
CA LEU A 234 -2.64 16.06 -4.82
C LEU A 234 -2.49 17.15 -3.76
N THR A 235 -1.49 17.03 -2.90
CA THR A 235 -1.07 18.07 -1.96
C THR A 235 0.43 18.32 -2.10
N ILE A 236 0.84 19.56 -1.83
CA ILE A 236 2.24 19.97 -1.72
C ILE A 236 2.36 20.77 -0.43
N ALA A 237 3.22 20.35 0.48
CA ALA A 237 3.45 21.03 1.75
C ALA A 237 4.03 22.44 1.52
N ASP A 238 3.68 23.39 2.39
CA ASP A 238 4.14 24.78 2.27
C ASP A 238 5.66 24.93 2.39
N ASP A 239 6.31 24.02 3.11
CA ASP A 239 7.76 23.92 3.30
C ASP A 239 8.44 23.00 2.25
N SER A 240 7.72 22.62 1.19
CA SER A 240 8.28 21.83 0.09
C SER A 240 9.50 22.53 -0.54
N PRO A 241 10.58 21.79 -0.86
CA PRO A 241 11.75 22.35 -1.55
C PRO A 241 11.51 22.59 -3.05
N LEU A 242 10.33 22.26 -3.57
CA LEU A 242 10.03 22.38 -4.99
C LEU A 242 9.91 23.87 -5.40
N PRO A 243 10.35 24.23 -6.62
CA PRO A 243 10.25 25.60 -7.13
C PRO A 243 8.83 25.98 -7.59
N LEU A 244 7.81 25.26 -7.11
CA LEU A 244 6.42 25.39 -7.51
C LEU A 244 5.48 25.19 -6.31
N LYS A 245 4.28 25.75 -6.42
CA LYS A 245 3.17 25.49 -5.48
C LYS A 245 1.99 24.89 -6.21
N LEU A 246 1.12 24.19 -5.49
CA LEU A 246 -0.14 23.71 -6.03
C LEU A 246 -1.21 24.80 -5.92
N LYS A 247 -1.85 25.16 -7.04
CA LYS A 247 -3.04 26.03 -7.05
C LYS A 247 -4.32 25.22 -6.93
N GLU A 248 -4.46 24.23 -7.81
CA GLU A 248 -5.59 23.30 -7.83
C GLU A 248 -5.21 21.97 -8.50
N SER A 249 -5.92 20.91 -8.17
CA SER A 249 -5.86 19.63 -8.89
C SER A 249 -7.25 19.03 -9.06
N LYS A 250 -7.56 18.54 -10.26
CA LYS A 250 -8.84 17.91 -10.64
C LYS A 250 -8.59 16.48 -11.09
N LEU A 251 -8.10 15.68 -10.16
CA LEU A 251 -7.69 14.30 -10.40
C LEU A 251 -8.86 13.33 -10.20
N LYS A 252 -8.91 12.29 -11.03
CA LYS A 252 -9.92 11.23 -10.98
C LYS A 252 -9.23 9.88 -10.88
N PRO A 253 -9.47 9.11 -9.80
CA PRO A 253 -8.97 7.75 -9.72
C PRO A 253 -9.93 6.79 -10.45
N ALA A 254 -9.37 5.70 -10.97
CA ALA A 254 -10.07 4.61 -11.60
C ALA A 254 -9.38 3.28 -11.29
N LYS A 255 -10.03 2.18 -11.71
CA LYS A 255 -9.68 0.78 -11.42
C LYS A 255 -9.86 0.42 -9.93
N SER A 256 -9.67 -0.85 -9.60
CA SER A 256 -9.87 -1.41 -8.28
C SER A 256 -8.77 -2.43 -7.96
N SER A 257 -8.63 -2.73 -6.68
CA SER A 257 -7.72 -3.73 -6.16
C SER A 257 -8.47 -4.78 -5.34
N VAL A 258 -7.87 -5.95 -5.19
CA VAL A 258 -8.36 -7.03 -4.33
C VAL A 258 -7.32 -7.28 -3.25
N LEU A 259 -7.79 -7.38 -2.02
CA LEU A 259 -7.00 -7.80 -0.87
C LEU A 259 -7.52 -9.16 -0.39
N LEU A 260 -6.61 -10.09 -0.13
CA LEU A 260 -6.92 -11.37 0.50
C LEU A 260 -6.31 -11.42 1.90
N PHE A 261 -7.17 -11.68 2.87
CA PHE A 261 -6.83 -11.71 4.28
C PHE A 261 -6.93 -13.15 4.80
N ASP A 262 -5.84 -13.66 5.37
CA ASP A 262 -5.86 -14.91 6.13
C ASP A 262 -6.34 -14.59 7.55
N ARG A 263 -7.57 -15.00 7.86
CA ARG A 263 -8.16 -14.76 9.17
C ARG A 263 -7.52 -15.58 10.28
N ALA A 264 -7.08 -16.80 10.00
CA ALA A 264 -6.42 -17.63 11.00
C ALA A 264 -5.04 -17.08 11.33
N GLY A 265 -4.35 -16.57 10.31
CA GLY A 265 -3.05 -15.93 10.41
C GLY A 265 -3.08 -14.44 10.73
N GLY A 266 -4.25 -13.81 10.76
CA GLY A 266 -4.50 -12.41 11.10
C GLY A 266 -3.79 -11.37 10.22
N ARG A 267 -3.52 -11.67 8.95
CA ARG A 267 -2.73 -10.79 8.07
C ARG A 267 -3.22 -10.84 6.62
N PHE A 268 -2.88 -9.80 5.87
CA PHE A 268 -3.01 -9.85 4.42
C PHE A 268 -1.94 -10.79 3.85
N VAL A 269 -2.36 -11.72 3.01
CA VAL A 269 -1.47 -12.63 2.28
C VAL A 269 -1.38 -12.27 0.80
N GLU A 270 -2.32 -11.45 0.32
CA GLU A 270 -2.27 -10.88 -1.02
C GLU A 270 -2.90 -9.49 -1.08
N SER A 271 -2.30 -8.62 -1.88
CA SER A 271 -2.87 -7.37 -2.38
C SER A 271 -2.53 -7.29 -3.85
N LYS A 272 -3.54 -7.27 -4.73
CA LYS A 272 -3.31 -7.19 -6.17
C LYS A 272 -4.26 -6.19 -6.81
N GLY A 273 -3.71 -5.26 -7.57
CA GLY A 273 -4.53 -4.36 -8.35
C GLY A 273 -3.76 -3.21 -8.97
N SER A 274 -4.52 -2.30 -9.54
CA SER A 274 -3.99 -1.09 -10.16
C SER A 274 -4.92 0.07 -9.85
N VAL A 275 -4.33 1.24 -9.68
CA VAL A 275 -5.03 2.52 -9.61
C VAL A 275 -4.51 3.38 -10.75
N ARG A 276 -5.42 3.93 -11.56
CA ARG A 276 -5.07 4.94 -12.57
C ARG A 276 -5.64 6.28 -12.14
N ILE A 277 -4.85 7.33 -12.19
CA ILE A 277 -5.18 8.69 -11.81
C ILE A 277 -4.95 9.57 -13.01
N THR A 278 -6.00 10.24 -13.47
CA THR A 278 -5.90 11.19 -14.58
C THR A 278 -6.53 12.52 -14.23
N GLY A 279 -6.03 13.60 -14.80
CA GLY A 279 -6.67 14.91 -14.67
C GLY A 279 -5.72 16.07 -14.84
N ASP A 280 -6.28 17.25 -14.64
CA ASP A 280 -5.58 18.52 -14.77
C ASP A 280 -5.04 18.98 -13.41
N ILE A 281 -3.87 19.60 -13.43
CA ILE A 281 -3.21 20.22 -12.28
C ILE A 281 -2.82 21.63 -12.70
N THR A 282 -3.02 22.60 -11.81
CA THR A 282 -2.51 23.95 -12.01
C THR A 282 -1.48 24.22 -10.93
N PHE A 283 -0.22 24.42 -11.33
CA PHE A 283 0.84 24.87 -10.44
C PHE A 283 0.97 26.39 -10.48
N ILE A 284 1.63 26.97 -9.47
CA ILE A 284 2.09 28.35 -9.47
C ILE A 284 3.61 28.35 -9.51
N VAL A 285 4.19 29.00 -10.51
CA VAL A 285 5.64 29.19 -10.66
C VAL A 285 5.93 30.67 -10.88
N ASN A 286 6.75 31.26 -10.02
CA ASN A 286 7.08 32.70 -10.06
C ASN A 286 5.84 33.61 -10.14
N GLY A 287 4.77 33.24 -9.42
CA GLY A 287 3.51 34.00 -9.39
C GLY A 287 2.56 33.78 -10.57
N ASN A 288 2.94 32.97 -11.56
CA ASN A 288 2.12 32.67 -12.74
C ASN A 288 1.56 31.25 -12.69
N ASP A 289 0.37 31.08 -13.28
CA ASP A 289 -0.24 29.77 -13.45
C ASP A 289 0.54 28.94 -14.49
N LEU A 290 0.86 27.70 -14.12
CA LEU A 290 1.49 26.72 -14.99
C LEU A 290 0.57 25.49 -15.09
N PRO A 291 -0.19 25.36 -16.19
CA PRO A 291 -1.08 24.22 -16.38
C PRO A 291 -0.28 22.94 -16.66
N ALA A 292 -0.74 21.86 -16.06
CA ALA A 292 -0.19 20.52 -16.23
C ALA A 292 -1.31 19.48 -16.32
N LYS A 293 -0.98 18.32 -16.90
CA LYS A 293 -1.88 17.17 -16.99
C LYS A 293 -1.15 15.92 -16.52
N LEU A 294 -1.80 15.14 -15.66
CA LEU A 294 -1.29 13.89 -15.13
C LEU A 294 -2.05 12.71 -15.73
N ASP A 295 -1.30 11.69 -16.13
CA ASP A 295 -1.78 10.32 -16.30
C ASP A 295 -0.81 9.38 -15.57
N LEU A 296 -1.25 8.87 -14.43
CA LEU A 296 -0.45 8.04 -13.55
C LEU A 296 -1.15 6.70 -13.35
N THR A 297 -0.48 5.61 -13.67
CA THR A 297 -0.92 4.25 -13.32
C THR A 297 0.06 3.65 -12.34
N ILE A 298 -0.47 3.24 -11.19
CA ILE A 298 0.27 2.46 -10.19
C ILE A 298 -0.33 1.07 -10.20
N THR A 299 0.50 0.05 -10.33
CA THR A 299 0.14 -1.36 -10.19
C THR A 299 0.93 -1.90 -9.02
N ASN A 300 0.24 -2.58 -8.10
CA ASN A 300 0.86 -3.21 -6.94
C ASN A 300 0.38 -4.65 -6.86
N GLU A 301 1.33 -5.55 -6.65
CA GLU A 301 1.10 -6.95 -6.32
C GLU A 301 2.00 -7.31 -5.14
N THR A 302 1.39 -7.54 -3.99
CA THR A 302 2.05 -8.10 -2.82
C THR A 302 1.50 -9.50 -2.60
N THR A 303 2.37 -10.49 -2.46
CA THR A 303 1.98 -11.89 -2.22
C THR A 303 2.90 -12.51 -1.16
N GLU A 304 2.31 -13.24 -0.21
CA GLU A 304 3.08 -14.10 0.68
C GLU A 304 3.60 -15.33 -0.09
N VAL A 305 4.91 -15.54 -0.05
CA VAL A 305 5.59 -16.65 -0.73
C VAL A 305 5.77 -17.79 0.27
N HIS A 306 5.34 -19.00 -0.12
CA HIS A 306 5.46 -20.22 0.66
C HIS A 306 6.66 -21.06 0.23
#